data_AF-A0A957YLW6-F1
#
_entry.id   AF-A0A957YLW6-F1
#
_cell.length_a   1.000
_cell.length_b   1.000
_cell.length_c   1.000
_cell.angle_alpha   90.00
_cell.angle_beta   90.00
_cell.angle_gamma   90.00
#
_symmetry.space_group_name_H-M   'P 1'
#
loop_
_entity.id
_entity.type
_entity.pdbx_description
1 polymer ?
#
loop_
_entity_poly.entity_id
_entity_poly.type
_entity_poly.pdbx_seq_one_letter_code
_entity_poly.pdbx_strand_id
1 'polypeptide(L)'
;EAGLFVVVIGLTVMVLLAPFIILPALDGSPQWWLVSFRSILGRSSWETVWAVAEGYYGFGQVGGDRLDPNVTQASFAIHNGWPGGVWFLITLAFAGGYAYLFTRPANYKQPRNLVAFGGLTVIIFMLYSKGYSPQFLVYLLPFIILLMPTGRGLIYALILTGLNVLEQPIYFVMLPNDGWLLIFVVVARFLTLAALGLEFGLIIWPIE
;
A
#
# COMPACT_ATOMS: atom_id res chain seq x y z
N GLU A 1 -18.08 23.38 -21.53
CA GLU A 1 -18.41 22.67 -20.28
C GLU A 1 -17.19 22.13 -19.55
N ALA A 2 -16.37 21.26 -20.15
CA ALA A 2 -15.15 20.73 -19.52
C ALA A 2 -14.19 21.80 -18.97
N GLY A 3 -13.97 22.91 -19.71
CA GLY A 3 -13.12 24.01 -19.25
C GLY A 3 -13.65 24.73 -18.00
N LEU A 4 -14.98 24.87 -17.87
CA LEU A 4 -15.60 25.45 -16.67
C LEU A 4 -15.42 24.52 -15.46
N PHE A 5 -15.58 23.21 -15.65
CA PHE A 5 -15.33 22.23 -14.58
C PHE A 5 -13.88 22.24 -14.12
N VAL A 6 -12.91 22.32 -15.03
CA VAL A 6 -11.49 22.41 -14.67
C VAL A 6 -11.22 23.67 -13.85
N VAL A 7 -11.75 24.82 -14.27
CA VAL A 7 -11.58 26.10 -13.56
C VAL A 7 -12.22 26.04 -12.18
N VAL A 8 -13.46 25.53 -12.07
CA VAL A 8 -14.17 25.41 -10.80
C VAL A 8 -13.43 24.47 -9.85
N ILE A 9 -13.02 23.28 -10.32
CA ILE A 9 -12.24 22.33 -9.51
C ILE A 9 -10.93 22.97 -9.05
N GLY A 10 -10.20 23.64 -9.96
CA GLY A 10 -8.96 24.33 -9.64
C GLY A 10 -9.15 25.39 -8.56
N LEU A 11 -10.16 26.26 -8.71
CA LEU A 11 -10.49 27.28 -7.73
C LEU A 11 -10.92 26.67 -6.39
N THR A 12 -11.74 25.63 -6.39
CA THR A 12 -12.14 24.93 -5.16
C THR A 12 -10.94 24.36 -4.42
N VAL A 13 -10.04 23.67 -5.14
CA VAL A 13 -8.80 23.14 -4.55
C VAL A 13 -7.95 24.26 -3.98
N MET A 14 -7.77 25.37 -4.72
CA MET A 14 -6.99 26.52 -4.26
C MET A 14 -7.58 27.17 -3.02
N VAL A 15 -8.90 27.37 -2.97
CA VAL A 15 -9.60 27.93 -1.80
C VAL A 15 -9.46 27.02 -0.58
N LEU A 16 -9.59 25.70 -0.76
CA LEU A 16 -9.44 24.73 0.32
C LEU A 16 -8.00 24.65 0.83
N LEU A 17 -7.00 24.81 -0.05
CA LEU A 17 -5.58 24.79 0.33
C LEU A 17 -5.08 26.13 0.87
N ALA A 18 -5.73 27.25 0.54
CA ALA A 18 -5.29 28.59 0.89
C ALA A 18 -5.00 28.78 2.39
N PRO A 19 -5.84 28.31 3.35
CA PRO A 19 -5.53 28.41 4.77
C PRO A 19 -4.24 27.65 5.15
N PHE A 20 -3.95 26.52 4.52
CA PHE A 20 -2.79 25.67 4.80
C PHE A 20 -1.50 26.15 4.12
N ILE A 21 -1.61 27.08 3.17
CA ILE A 21 -0.46 27.72 2.52
C ILE A 21 -0.20 29.10 3.14
N ILE A 22 -1.24 29.92 3.30
CA ILE A 22 -1.14 31.33 3.70
C ILE A 22 -0.85 31.47 5.20
N LEU A 23 -1.63 30.81 6.06
CA LEU A 23 -1.47 30.99 7.52
C LEU A 23 -0.07 30.55 8.01
N PRO A 24 0.49 29.42 7.55
CA PRO A 24 1.83 29.01 7.95
C PRO A 24 2.93 29.92 7.38
N ALA A 25 2.72 30.50 6.19
CA ALA A 25 3.65 31.47 5.63
C ALA A 25 3.66 32.80 6.41
N LEU A 26 2.55 33.17 7.04
CA LEU A 26 2.41 34.40 7.83
C LEU A 26 3.00 34.29 9.25
N ASP A 27 2.91 33.13 9.92
CA ASP A 27 3.49 32.95 11.26
C ASP A 27 4.98 32.55 11.24
N GLY A 28 5.49 32.11 10.09
CA GLY A 28 6.84 31.56 10.00
C GLY A 28 6.91 30.05 10.26
N SER A 29 5.77 29.36 10.26
CA SER A 29 5.61 27.90 10.34
C SER A 29 5.32 27.21 8.98
N PRO A 30 5.95 27.55 7.83
CA PRO A 30 5.55 27.16 6.47
C PRO A 30 5.58 25.65 6.16
N GLN A 31 5.77 24.82 7.16
CA GLN A 31 6.07 23.41 7.06
C GLN A 31 4.81 22.54 6.91
N TRP A 32 3.62 22.93 7.38
CA TRP A 32 2.48 22.01 7.57
C TRP A 32 2.10 21.13 6.36
N TRP A 33 1.94 21.74 5.20
CA TRP A 33 1.66 20.99 3.97
C TRP A 33 2.84 20.11 3.56
N LEU A 34 4.08 20.61 3.70
CA LEU A 34 5.30 19.88 3.37
C LEU A 34 5.57 18.70 4.33
N VAL A 35 5.29 18.88 5.63
CA VAL A 35 5.35 17.84 6.67
C VAL A 35 4.37 16.72 6.34
N SER A 36 3.20 17.05 5.79
CA SER A 36 2.22 16.03 5.38
C SER A 36 2.81 15.12 4.30
N PHE A 37 3.46 15.68 3.27
CA PHE A 37 4.15 14.89 2.25
C PHE A 37 5.37 14.13 2.81
N ARG A 38 6.19 14.81 3.62
CA ARG A 38 7.38 14.19 4.25
C ARG A 38 7.00 13.03 5.16
N SER A 39 5.92 13.15 5.93
CA SER A 39 5.46 12.08 6.82
C SER A 39 4.89 10.90 6.03
N ILE A 40 4.15 11.12 4.94
CA ILE A 40 3.65 10.03 4.09
C ILE A 40 4.80 9.30 3.40
N LEU A 41 5.73 10.03 2.79
CA LEU A 41 6.86 9.45 2.04
C LEU A 41 7.94 8.87 2.96
N GLY A 42 8.15 9.51 4.11
CA GLY A 42 9.21 9.23 5.08
C GLY A 42 8.84 8.20 6.14
N ARG A 43 7.58 7.73 6.18
CA ARG A 43 7.21 6.58 7.01
C ARG A 43 8.13 5.39 6.72
N SER A 44 8.55 4.73 7.79
CA SER A 44 9.27 3.46 7.73
C SER A 44 8.30 2.32 7.37
N SER A 45 8.81 1.12 7.11
CA SER A 45 7.96 -0.01 6.75
C SER A 45 7.35 -0.68 7.99
N TRP A 46 6.23 -1.40 7.84
CA TRP A 46 5.64 -2.17 8.94
C TRP A 46 4.80 -3.31 8.39
N GLU A 47 4.71 -4.43 9.13
CA GLU A 47 3.87 -5.58 8.78
C GLU A 47 4.07 -6.09 7.33
N THR A 48 5.23 -5.86 6.72
CA THR A 48 5.56 -6.28 5.35
C THR A 48 6.91 -6.97 5.30
N VAL A 49 7.23 -7.62 4.17
CA VAL A 49 8.55 -8.23 3.95
C VAL A 49 9.66 -7.21 4.06
N TRP A 50 9.37 -5.95 3.69
CA TRP A 50 10.29 -4.83 3.85
C TRP A 50 10.59 -4.56 5.32
N ALA A 51 9.57 -4.57 6.19
CA ALA A 51 9.73 -4.38 7.63
C ALA A 51 10.57 -5.48 8.26
N VAL A 52 10.28 -6.74 7.92
CA VAL A 52 11.06 -7.89 8.39
C VAL A 52 12.52 -7.78 7.93
N ALA A 53 12.75 -7.38 6.67
CA ALA A 53 14.10 -7.20 6.14
C ALA A 53 14.85 -6.01 6.77
N GLU A 54 14.11 -4.99 7.23
CA GLU A 54 14.61 -3.87 8.03
C GLU A 54 14.75 -4.21 9.53
N GLY A 55 14.41 -5.44 9.94
CA GLY A 55 14.50 -5.91 11.33
C GLY A 55 13.40 -5.38 12.25
N TYR A 56 12.29 -4.90 11.70
CA TYR A 56 11.16 -4.34 12.43
C TYR A 56 9.99 -5.33 12.49
N TYR A 57 9.51 -5.58 13.71
CA TYR A 57 8.46 -6.55 14.02
C TYR A 57 7.23 -5.94 14.72
N GLY A 58 7.13 -4.61 14.69
CA GLY A 58 5.99 -3.87 15.22
C GLY A 58 4.90 -3.62 14.18
N PHE A 59 3.82 -2.99 14.62
CA PHE A 59 2.71 -2.55 13.78
C PHE A 59 2.86 -1.09 13.35
N GLY A 60 2.13 -0.71 12.30
CA GLY A 60 2.15 0.67 11.81
C GLY A 60 1.61 1.67 12.82
N GLN A 61 2.36 2.74 13.08
CA GLN A 61 1.92 3.87 13.89
C GLN A 61 2.07 5.17 13.11
N VAL A 62 1.12 6.08 13.32
CA VAL A 62 1.25 7.46 12.85
C VAL A 62 2.01 8.23 13.92
N GLY A 63 3.33 8.29 13.75
CA GLY A 63 4.21 9.08 14.63
C GLY A 63 4.03 10.59 14.43
N GLY A 64 4.50 11.38 15.39
CA GLY A 64 4.39 12.83 15.40
C GLY A 64 3.26 13.39 16.26
N ASP A 65 3.19 14.72 16.29
CA ASP A 65 2.09 15.47 16.88
C ASP A 65 1.34 16.20 15.75
N ARG A 66 0.07 15.82 15.54
CA ARG A 66 -0.80 16.46 14.54
C ARG A 66 -1.00 17.96 14.75
N LEU A 67 -0.67 18.48 15.93
CA LEU A 67 -0.76 19.91 16.30
C LEU A 67 0.61 20.62 16.32
N ASP A 68 1.72 19.89 16.14
CA ASP A 68 3.06 20.47 16.00
C ASP A 68 3.84 19.88 14.80
N PRO A 69 4.14 20.71 13.76
CA PRO A 69 4.80 20.23 12.56
C PRO A 69 6.29 19.95 12.79
N ASN A 70 6.92 20.56 13.78
CA ASN A 70 8.32 20.36 14.11
C ASN A 70 8.50 19.01 14.80
N VAL A 71 7.62 18.70 15.76
CA VAL A 71 7.60 17.38 16.42
C VAL A 71 7.32 16.28 15.39
N THR A 72 6.34 16.48 14.50
CA THR A 72 6.03 15.52 13.45
C THR A 72 7.21 15.26 12.52
N GLN A 73 7.91 16.32 12.07
CA GLN A 73 9.10 16.16 11.22
C GLN A 73 10.21 15.35 11.87
N ALA A 74 10.35 15.42 13.19
CA ALA A 74 11.38 14.70 13.93
C ALA A 74 11.00 13.23 14.22
N SER A 75 9.72 12.84 14.10
CA SER A 75 9.23 11.58 14.68
C SER A 75 8.20 10.80 13.84
N PHE A 76 8.00 11.15 12.56
CA PHE A 76 7.08 10.40 11.69
C PHE A 76 7.55 8.97 11.34
N ALA A 77 8.87 8.70 11.45
CA ALA A 77 9.44 7.37 11.22
C ALA A 77 9.55 6.63 12.56
N ILE A 78 8.92 5.45 12.65
CA ILE A 78 8.76 4.70 13.90
C ILE A 78 9.94 3.75 14.18
N HIS A 79 10.76 3.49 13.15
CA HIS A 79 12.07 2.87 13.27
C HIS A 79 12.97 3.35 12.12
N ASN A 80 14.27 3.06 12.23
CA ASN A 80 15.22 3.31 11.14
C ASN A 80 14.97 2.27 10.04
N GLY A 81 14.41 2.72 8.91
CA GLY A 81 14.29 1.91 7.71
C GLY A 81 15.54 1.97 6.84
N TRP A 82 15.52 1.30 5.69
CA TRP A 82 16.58 1.41 4.72
C TRP A 82 16.74 2.84 4.19
N PRO A 83 17.96 3.21 3.76
CA PRO A 83 18.20 4.53 3.17
C PRO A 83 17.28 4.80 1.98
N GLY A 84 16.93 6.08 1.77
CA GLY A 84 16.03 6.50 0.69
C GLY A 84 16.45 6.02 -0.71
N GLY A 85 17.75 5.84 -0.96
CA GLY A 85 18.26 5.27 -2.20
C GLY A 85 17.78 3.83 -2.48
N VAL A 86 17.65 2.99 -1.45
CA VAL A 86 17.14 1.61 -1.61
C VAL A 86 15.66 1.64 -1.96
N TRP A 87 14.88 2.46 -1.24
CA TRP A 87 13.45 2.64 -1.54
C TRP A 87 13.22 3.20 -2.94
N PHE A 88 14.06 4.11 -3.42
CA PHE A 88 14.00 4.60 -4.79
C PHE A 88 14.18 3.47 -5.82
N LEU A 89 15.12 2.55 -5.59
CA LEU A 89 15.32 1.39 -6.46
C LEU A 89 14.13 0.43 -6.43
N ILE A 90 13.55 0.18 -5.25
CA ILE A 90 12.33 -0.63 -5.11
C ILE A 90 11.18 0.02 -5.89
N THR A 91 10.97 1.33 -5.70
CA THR A 91 9.95 2.08 -6.45
C THR A 91 10.17 2.00 -7.95
N LEU A 92 11.39 2.17 -8.44
CA LEU A 92 11.70 2.03 -9.86
C LEU A 92 11.43 0.61 -10.38
N ALA A 93 11.77 -0.43 -9.62
CA ALA A 93 11.53 -1.81 -10.01
C ALA A 93 10.03 -2.10 -10.14
N PHE A 94 9.23 -1.72 -9.13
CA PHE A 94 7.78 -1.91 -9.17
C PHE A 94 7.09 -1.02 -10.22
N ALA A 95 7.50 0.25 -10.35
CA ALA A 95 6.96 1.15 -11.36
C ALA A 95 7.30 0.69 -12.78
N GLY A 96 8.53 0.25 -13.02
CA GLY A 96 8.97 -0.29 -14.31
C GLY A 96 8.26 -1.60 -14.65
N GLY A 97 8.13 -2.51 -13.68
CA GLY A 97 7.37 -3.76 -13.84
C GLY A 97 5.89 -3.49 -14.12
N TYR A 98 5.26 -2.58 -13.38
CA TYR A 98 3.87 -2.20 -13.61
C TYR A 98 3.68 -1.52 -14.97
N ALA A 99 4.55 -0.58 -15.35
CA ALA A 99 4.51 0.07 -16.66
C ALA A 99 4.68 -0.95 -17.79
N TYR A 100 5.59 -1.91 -17.65
CA TYR A 100 5.73 -3.01 -18.60
C TYR A 100 4.41 -3.78 -18.75
N LEU A 101 3.80 -4.23 -17.65
CA LEU A 101 2.50 -4.92 -17.66
C LEU A 101 1.40 -4.07 -18.30
N PHE A 102 1.35 -2.78 -18.00
CA PHE A 102 0.35 -1.84 -18.54
C PHE A 102 0.45 -1.70 -20.07
N THR A 103 1.64 -1.85 -20.64
CA THR A 103 1.86 -1.79 -22.10
C THR A 103 1.59 -3.11 -22.83
N ARG A 104 1.38 -4.21 -22.10
CA ARG A 104 1.15 -5.51 -22.75
C ARG A 104 -0.22 -5.54 -23.44
N PRO A 105 -0.29 -6.11 -24.66
CA PRO A 105 -1.56 -6.25 -25.36
C PRO A 105 -2.48 -7.18 -24.56
N ALA A 106 -3.72 -6.77 -24.35
CA ALA A 106 -4.76 -7.59 -23.76
C ALA A 106 -6.12 -7.17 -24.32
N ASN A 107 -7.10 -8.09 -24.31
CA ASN A 107 -8.45 -7.76 -24.74
C ASN A 107 -9.23 -7.08 -23.62
N TYR A 108 -9.01 -5.77 -23.42
CA TYR A 108 -9.71 -4.98 -22.40
C TYR A 108 -11.20 -4.71 -22.72
N LYS A 109 -11.69 -5.09 -23.90
CA LYS A 109 -13.13 -5.09 -24.19
C LYS A 109 -13.88 -6.18 -23.41
N GLN A 110 -13.17 -7.20 -22.94
CA GLN A 110 -13.72 -8.22 -22.05
C GLN A 110 -13.69 -7.69 -20.60
N PRO A 111 -14.84 -7.50 -19.93
CA PRO A 111 -14.88 -6.95 -18.58
C PRO A 111 -14.04 -7.73 -17.56
N ARG A 112 -13.96 -9.06 -17.74
CA ARG A 112 -13.15 -9.93 -16.88
C ARG A 112 -11.67 -9.56 -16.87
N ASN A 113 -11.11 -9.20 -18.03
CA ASN A 113 -9.69 -8.81 -18.14
C ASN A 113 -9.43 -7.45 -17.48
N LEU A 114 -10.39 -6.52 -17.58
CA LEU A 114 -10.31 -5.23 -16.90
C LEU A 114 -10.34 -5.40 -15.38
N VAL A 115 -11.25 -6.24 -14.86
CA VAL A 115 -11.33 -6.56 -13.42
C VAL A 115 -10.07 -7.29 -12.96
N ALA A 116 -9.55 -8.22 -13.76
CA ALA A 116 -8.30 -8.93 -13.47
C ALA A 116 -7.11 -7.97 -13.38
N PHE A 117 -6.99 -7.02 -14.31
CA PHE A 117 -5.91 -6.02 -14.27
C PHE A 117 -6.05 -5.08 -13.07
N GLY A 118 -7.28 -4.70 -12.70
CA GLY A 118 -7.57 -3.95 -11.48
C GLY A 118 -7.13 -4.70 -10.21
N GLY A 119 -7.50 -5.99 -10.10
CA GLY A 119 -7.07 -6.85 -9.00
C GLY A 119 -5.56 -7.03 -8.95
N LEU A 120 -4.92 -7.23 -10.11
CA LEU A 120 -3.47 -7.34 -10.23
C LEU A 120 -2.77 -6.05 -9.79
N THR A 121 -3.33 -4.89 -10.13
CA THR A 121 -2.84 -3.58 -9.68
C THR A 121 -2.87 -3.47 -8.15
N VAL A 122 -3.97 -3.88 -7.51
CA VAL A 122 -4.09 -3.90 -6.04
C VAL A 122 -3.05 -4.84 -5.41
N ILE A 123 -2.84 -6.03 -5.99
CA ILE A 123 -1.83 -6.98 -5.51
C ILE A 123 -0.42 -6.40 -5.61
N ILE A 124 -0.06 -5.83 -6.76
CA ILE A 124 1.26 -5.20 -6.98
C ILE A 124 1.46 -4.06 -5.98
N PHE A 125 0.43 -3.24 -5.76
CA PHE A 125 0.47 -2.18 -4.76
C PHE A 125 0.69 -2.74 -3.35
N MET A 126 0.02 -3.82 -2.95
CA MET A 126 0.23 -4.46 -1.64
C MET A 126 1.63 -5.07 -1.48
N LEU A 127 2.19 -5.66 -2.55
CA LEU A 127 3.56 -6.18 -2.55
C LEU A 127 4.61 -5.07 -2.46
N TYR A 128 4.36 -3.93 -3.12
CA TYR A 128 5.22 -2.76 -3.13
C TYR A 128 5.18 -1.95 -1.82
N SER A 129 4.00 -1.82 -1.21
CA SER A 129 3.76 -0.87 -0.12
C SER A 129 4.68 -1.09 1.07
N LYS A 130 5.17 0.01 1.65
CA LYS A 130 5.95 0.01 2.91
C LYS A 130 5.18 -0.62 4.06
N GLY A 131 3.88 -0.35 4.10
CA GLY A 131 3.01 -0.72 5.19
C GLY A 131 1.87 -1.60 4.73
N TYR A 132 1.56 -2.61 5.52
CA TYR A 132 0.35 -3.40 5.40
C TYR A 132 -0.43 -3.34 6.71
N SER A 133 -1.74 -3.49 6.64
CA SER A 133 -2.57 -3.71 7.81
C SER A 133 -3.58 -4.80 7.45
N PRO A 134 -3.92 -5.72 8.37
CA PRO A 134 -4.88 -6.79 8.10
C PRO A 134 -6.17 -6.32 7.43
N GLN A 135 -6.69 -5.16 7.81
CA GLN A 135 -7.90 -4.58 7.20
C GLN A 135 -7.78 -4.30 5.69
N PHE A 136 -6.58 -4.11 5.15
CA PHE A 136 -6.38 -3.84 3.72
C PHE A 136 -6.80 -5.01 2.83
N LEU A 137 -6.87 -6.23 3.37
CA LEU A 137 -7.37 -7.39 2.64
C LEU A 137 -8.79 -7.16 2.08
N VAL A 138 -9.60 -6.31 2.72
CA VAL A 138 -10.95 -5.95 2.24
C VAL A 138 -10.95 -5.39 0.82
N TYR A 139 -9.86 -4.74 0.40
CA TYR A 139 -9.73 -4.20 -0.96
C TYR A 139 -9.46 -5.28 -2.01
N LEU A 140 -8.98 -6.46 -1.60
CA LEU A 140 -8.61 -7.55 -2.50
C LEU A 140 -9.67 -8.65 -2.60
N LEU A 141 -10.37 -8.95 -1.49
CA LEU A 141 -11.38 -10.02 -1.46
C LEU A 141 -12.45 -9.93 -2.57
N PRO A 142 -12.99 -8.76 -2.94
CA PRO A 142 -13.96 -8.66 -4.02
C PRO A 142 -13.41 -9.18 -5.36
N PHE A 143 -12.14 -8.93 -5.66
CA PHE A 143 -11.51 -9.41 -6.90
C PHE A 143 -11.38 -10.93 -6.91
N ILE A 144 -11.01 -11.54 -5.78
CA ILE A 144 -10.91 -13.01 -5.66
C ILE A 144 -12.26 -13.66 -5.95
N ILE A 145 -13.32 -13.15 -5.33
CA ILE A 145 -14.69 -13.69 -5.49
C ILE A 145 -15.16 -13.52 -6.94
N LEU A 146 -14.92 -12.38 -7.56
CA LEU A 146 -15.37 -12.09 -8.93
C LEU A 146 -14.58 -12.86 -10.00
N LEU A 147 -13.27 -13.02 -9.82
CA LEU A 147 -12.39 -13.60 -10.85
C LEU A 147 -12.20 -15.11 -10.70
N MET A 148 -12.32 -15.63 -9.48
CA MET A 148 -12.10 -17.03 -9.12
C MET A 148 -13.22 -17.58 -8.23
N PRO A 149 -14.48 -17.65 -8.70
CA PRO A 149 -15.62 -18.20 -7.94
C PRO A 149 -15.57 -19.74 -7.86
N THR A 150 -14.46 -20.28 -7.37
CA THR A 150 -14.16 -21.71 -7.28
C THR A 150 -13.54 -22.03 -5.92
N GLY A 151 -13.40 -23.33 -5.61
CA GLY A 151 -12.69 -23.76 -4.38
C GLY A 151 -11.26 -23.21 -4.28
N ARG A 152 -10.57 -22.98 -5.42
CA ARG A 152 -9.23 -22.38 -5.42
C ARG A 152 -9.25 -20.93 -4.93
N GLY A 153 -10.19 -20.11 -5.43
CA GLY A 153 -10.35 -18.73 -4.95
C GLY A 153 -10.73 -18.68 -3.47
N LEU A 154 -11.59 -19.60 -3.02
CA LEU A 154 -11.92 -19.75 -1.61
C LEU A 154 -10.67 -20.06 -0.75
N ILE A 155 -9.80 -20.96 -1.21
CA ILE A 155 -8.54 -21.28 -0.51
C ILE A 155 -7.66 -20.04 -0.37
N TYR A 156 -7.45 -19.25 -1.44
CA TYR A 156 -6.69 -18.00 -1.35
C TYR A 156 -7.29 -17.03 -0.34
N ALA A 157 -8.62 -16.83 -0.37
CA ALA A 157 -9.31 -15.94 0.55
C ALA A 157 -9.18 -16.41 2.01
N LEU A 158 -9.32 -17.72 2.27
CA LEU A 158 -9.18 -18.31 3.60
C LEU A 158 -7.74 -18.22 4.12
N ILE A 159 -6.73 -18.51 3.29
CA ILE A 159 -5.32 -18.38 3.67
C ILE A 159 -5.02 -16.93 4.06
N LEU A 160 -5.35 -15.96 3.20
CA LEU A 160 -5.08 -14.55 3.48
C LEU A 160 -5.81 -14.05 4.74
N THR A 161 -7.07 -14.48 4.94
CA THR A 161 -7.83 -14.14 6.14
C THR A 161 -7.25 -14.79 7.39
N GLY A 162 -6.84 -16.06 7.30
CA GLY A 162 -6.19 -16.78 8.39
C GLY A 162 -4.86 -16.15 8.79
N LEU A 163 -4.05 -15.73 7.81
CA LEU A 163 -2.79 -15.00 8.05
C LEU A 163 -3.05 -13.67 8.78
N ASN A 164 -4.10 -12.94 8.42
CA ASN A 164 -4.50 -11.73 9.13
C ASN A 164 -4.93 -11.99 10.60
N VAL A 165 -5.59 -13.14 10.87
CA VAL A 165 -5.91 -13.57 12.23
C VAL A 165 -4.64 -13.98 13.00
N LEU A 166 -3.69 -14.63 12.34
CA LEU A 166 -2.39 -14.92 12.95
C LEU A 166 -1.58 -13.64 13.24
N GLU A 167 -1.73 -12.61 12.43
CA GLU A 167 -1.05 -11.33 12.63
C GLU A 167 -1.62 -10.52 13.79
N GLN A 168 -2.90 -10.15 13.72
CA GLN A 168 -3.46 -9.14 14.62
C GLN A 168 -3.79 -9.71 16.00
N PRO A 169 -4.80 -10.59 16.17
CA PRO A 169 -5.12 -11.08 17.50
C PRO A 169 -4.12 -12.11 18.05
N ILE A 170 -3.37 -12.85 17.21
CA ILE A 170 -2.44 -13.87 17.73
C ILE A 170 -1.07 -13.25 17.99
N TYR A 171 -0.36 -12.78 16.97
CA TYR A 171 0.98 -12.22 17.16
C TYR A 171 0.95 -10.92 17.97
N PHE A 172 0.23 -9.88 17.52
CA PHE A 172 0.31 -8.58 18.21
C PHE A 172 -0.34 -8.53 19.61
N VAL A 173 -1.28 -9.43 19.92
CA VAL A 173 -1.98 -9.42 21.21
C VAL A 173 -1.56 -10.57 22.13
N MET A 174 -1.46 -11.81 21.63
CA MET A 174 -1.17 -12.98 22.47
C MET A 174 0.32 -13.32 22.54
N LEU A 175 1.05 -13.21 21.43
CA LEU A 175 2.44 -13.67 21.27
C LEU A 175 3.37 -12.56 20.73
N PRO A 176 3.42 -11.35 21.32
CA PRO A 176 4.10 -10.20 20.72
C PRO A 176 5.64 -10.32 20.67
N ASN A 177 6.22 -11.28 21.40
CA ASN A 177 7.66 -11.51 21.44
C ASN A 177 8.11 -12.60 20.46
N ASP A 178 7.17 -13.30 19.82
CA ASP A 178 7.46 -14.44 18.94
C ASP A 178 7.69 -13.97 17.49
N GLY A 179 8.77 -13.22 17.25
CA GLY A 179 9.05 -12.61 15.96
C GLY A 179 9.05 -13.58 14.77
N TRP A 180 9.38 -14.86 15.00
CA TRP A 180 9.30 -15.93 13.98
C TRP A 180 7.87 -16.10 13.42
N LEU A 181 6.84 -15.89 14.24
CA LEU A 181 5.45 -15.99 13.82
C LEU A 181 5.10 -14.87 12.85
N LEU A 182 5.53 -13.63 13.14
CA LEU A 182 5.34 -12.52 12.22
C LEU A 182 6.11 -12.72 10.91
N ILE A 183 7.35 -13.23 10.98
CA ILE A 183 8.12 -13.58 9.77
C ILE A 183 7.33 -14.57 8.91
N PHE A 184 6.84 -15.65 9.53
CA PHE A 184 6.02 -16.65 8.83
C PHE A 184 4.80 -16.00 8.19
N VAL A 185 4.03 -15.21 8.94
CA VAL A 185 2.81 -14.56 8.47
C VAL A 185 3.09 -13.65 7.27
N VAL A 186 4.10 -12.78 7.39
CA VAL A 186 4.48 -11.81 6.38
C VAL A 186 4.97 -12.50 5.10
N VAL A 187 5.85 -13.50 5.23
CA VAL A 187 6.39 -14.24 4.08
C VAL A 187 5.30 -15.07 3.41
N ALA A 188 4.48 -15.78 4.18
CA ALA A 188 3.36 -16.56 3.65
C ALA A 188 2.36 -15.66 2.92
N ARG A 189 2.04 -14.47 3.46
CA ARG A 189 1.19 -13.48 2.79
C ARG A 189 1.82 -13.00 1.49
N PHE A 190 3.10 -12.63 1.50
CA PHE A 190 3.80 -12.17 0.30
C PHE A 190 3.78 -13.22 -0.81
N LEU A 191 4.09 -14.48 -0.49
CA LEU A 191 4.05 -15.58 -1.45
C LEU A 191 2.63 -15.86 -1.95
N THR A 192 1.64 -15.82 -1.06
CA THR A 192 0.22 -16.02 -1.42
C THR A 192 -0.27 -14.90 -2.36
N LEU A 193 0.07 -13.65 -2.07
CA LEU A 193 -0.24 -12.50 -2.93
C LEU A 193 0.48 -12.59 -4.27
N ALA A 194 1.75 -12.99 -4.30
CA ALA A 194 2.50 -13.19 -5.55
C ALA A 194 1.87 -14.29 -6.41
N ALA A 195 1.52 -15.44 -5.82
CA ALA A 195 0.83 -16.52 -6.51
C ALA A 195 -0.54 -16.08 -7.05
N LEU A 196 -1.33 -15.37 -6.25
CA LEU A 196 -2.61 -14.82 -6.69
C LEU A 196 -2.44 -13.76 -7.80
N GLY A 197 -1.37 -12.96 -7.75
CA GLY A 197 -1.01 -12.03 -8.80
C GLY A 197 -0.72 -12.75 -10.12
N LEU A 198 -0.03 -13.89 -10.08
CA LEU A 198 0.18 -14.73 -11.25
C LEU A 198 -1.14 -15.28 -11.79
N GLU A 199 -2.03 -15.76 -10.92
CA GLU A 199 -3.37 -16.24 -11.32
C GLU A 199 -4.16 -15.14 -12.05
N PHE A 200 -4.16 -13.92 -11.53
CA PHE A 200 -4.83 -12.78 -12.19
C PHE A 200 -4.12 -12.39 -13.49
N GLY A 201 -2.78 -12.47 -13.53
CA GLY A 201 -2.00 -12.28 -14.74
C GLY A 201 -2.37 -13.28 -15.84
N LEU A 202 -2.55 -14.56 -15.50
CA LEU A 202 -2.92 -15.63 -16.45
C LEU A 202 -4.34 -15.50 -16.99
N ILE A 203 -5.24 -14.82 -16.27
CA ILE A 203 -6.56 -14.45 -16.80
C ILE A 203 -6.41 -13.45 -17.97
N ILE A 204 -5.45 -12.52 -17.87
CA ILE A 204 -5.22 -11.45 -18.84
C ILE A 204 -4.35 -11.95 -20.01
N TRP A 205 -3.30 -12.69 -19.68
CA TRP A 205 -2.28 -13.23 -20.60
C TRP A 205 -2.12 -14.74 -20.36
N PRO A 206 -3.04 -15.57 -20.90
CA PRO A 206 -2.95 -17.01 -20.76
C PRO A 206 -1.69 -17.53 -21.47
N ILE A 207 -1.09 -18.58 -20.92
CA ILE A 207 -0.02 -19.33 -21.58
C ILE A 207 -0.72 -20.34 -22.50
N GLU A 208 -0.43 -20.23 -23.80
CA GLU A 208 -0.85 -21.20 -24.82
C GLU A 208 -0.02 -22.49 -24.77
#